data_AF-A0AAV2CUT5-F1
#
_entry.id   AF-A0AAV2CUT5-F1
#
_cell.length_a   1.000
_cell.length_b   1.000
_cell.length_c   1.000
_cell.angle_alpha   90.00
_cell.angle_beta   90.00
_cell.angle_gamma   90.00
#
_symmetry.space_group_name_H-M   'P 1'
#
loop_
_entity.id
_entity.type
_entity.pdbx_description
1 polymer ?
#
loop_
_entity_poly.entity_id
_entity_poly.type
_entity_poly.pdbx_seq_one_letter_code
_entity_poly.pdbx_strand_id
1 'polypeptide(L)' 'MANPCKPESHIAYAAAKGVNLTTFDSADELEKMSRLHPNSKFLISIKPPENGGARCQLGDKYGALPD' A
#
# COMPACT_ATOMS: atom_id res chain seq x y z
N MET A 1 3.77 -7.28 1.38
CA MET A 1 3.05 -7.00 0.11
C MET A 1 3.26 -5.54 -0.26
N ALA A 2 3.61 -5.22 -1.51
CA ALA A 2 3.99 -3.86 -1.91
C ALA A 2 2.99 -3.13 -2.84
N ASN A 3 1.85 -3.75 -3.17
CA ASN A 3 0.86 -3.15 -4.07
C ASN A 3 -0.12 -2.28 -3.27
N PRO A 4 -0.25 -0.97 -3.51
CA PRO A 4 -1.15 -0.10 -2.75
C PRO A 4 -2.66 -0.33 -2.96
N CYS A 5 -3.10 -1.13 -3.94
CA CYS A 5 -4.52 -1.47 -4.10
C CYS A 5 -4.71 -2.99 -4.09
N LYS A 6 -4.92 -3.59 -2.91
CA LYS A 6 -5.03 -5.06 -2.78
C LYS A 6 -6.50 -5.48 -2.74
N PRO A 7 -6.86 -6.56 -3.44
CA PRO A 7 -8.16 -7.18 -3.23
C PRO A 7 -8.20 -7.83 -1.84
N GLU A 8 -9.38 -7.84 -1.22
CA GLU A 8 -9.61 -8.39 0.12
C GLU A 8 -9.13 -9.84 0.25
N SER A 9 -9.31 -10.63 -0.81
CA SER A 9 -8.84 -12.03 -0.88
C SER A 9 -7.33 -12.16 -0.67
N HIS A 10 -6.54 -11.22 -1.21
CA HIS A 10 -5.10 -11.21 -1.01
C HIS A 10 -4.70 -10.75 0.40
N ILE A 11 -5.48 -9.86 1.01
CA ILE A 11 -5.27 -9.43 2.40
C ILE A 11 -5.51 -10.62 3.35
N ALA A 12 -6.61 -11.34 3.15
CA ALA A 12 -6.93 -12.55 3.90
C ALA A 12 -5.86 -13.65 3.71
N TYR A 13 -5.39 -13.84 2.47
CA TYR A 13 -4.31 -14.78 2.19
C TYR A 13 -3.00 -14.39 2.90
N ALA A 14 -2.65 -13.11 2.88
CA ALA A 14 -1.47 -12.59 3.57
C ALA A 14 -1.56 -12.77 5.08
N ALA A 15 -2.72 -12.51 5.68
CA ALA A 15 -2.99 -12.80 7.08
C ALA A 15 -2.82 -14.29 7.40
N ALA A 16 -3.40 -15.17 6.58
CA ALA A 16 -3.29 -16.62 6.72
C ALA A 16 -1.84 -17.14 6.57
N LYS A 17 -1.01 -16.46 5.78
CA LYS A 17 0.41 -16.78 5.59
C LYS A 17 1.34 -16.08 6.58
N GLY A 18 0.82 -15.29 7.52
CA GLY A 18 1.62 -14.55 8.49
C GLY A 18 2.44 -13.41 7.87
N VAL A 19 2.04 -12.92 6.70
CA VAL A 19 2.66 -11.75 6.07
C VAL A 19 2.13 -10.51 6.76
N ASN A 20 2.90 -10.02 7.72
CA ASN A 20 2.52 -8.90 8.59
C ASN A 20 3.14 -7.57 8.16
N LEU A 21 3.63 -7.44 6.92
CA LEU A 21 4.20 -6.18 6.42
C LEU A 21 3.58 -5.85 5.07
N THR A 22 2.96 -4.67 5.00
CA THR A 22 2.19 -4.25 3.83
C THR A 22 2.35 -2.76 3.55
N THR A 23 2.37 -2.36 2.28
CA THR A 23 2.37 -0.94 1.89
C THR A 23 0.95 -0.42 1.71
N PHE A 24 0.73 0.87 1.91
CA PHE A 24 -0.51 1.56 1.60
C PHE A 24 -0.20 2.99 1.14
N ASP A 25 -1.13 3.60 0.41
CA ASP A 25 -1.07 4.99 -0.02
C ASP A 25 -2.40 5.75 0.17
N SER A 26 -3.43 5.09 0.70
CA SER A 26 -4.78 5.64 0.86
C SER A 26 -5.44 5.20 2.18
N ALA A 27 -6.38 6.01 2.68
CA ALA A 27 -7.13 5.71 3.89
C ALA A 27 -8.06 4.48 3.74
N ASP A 28 -8.62 4.27 2.55
CA ASP A 28 -9.50 3.14 2.26
C ASP A 28 -8.79 1.79 2.40
N GLU A 29 -7.49 1.72 2.04
CA GLU A 29 -6.66 0.54 2.30
C GLU A 29 -6.47 0.29 3.79
N LEU A 30 -6.30 1.35 4.58
CA LEU A 30 -6.14 1.23 6.01
C LEU A 30 -7.40 0.69 6.67
N GLU A 31 -8.59 1.15 6.24
CA GLU A 31 -9.86 0.65 6.75
C GLU A 31 -10.04 -0.85 6.44
N LYS A 32 -9.81 -1.25 5.18
CA LYS A 32 -9.84 -2.67 4.77
C LYS A 32 -8.88 -3.52 5.59
N MET A 33 -7.65 -3.04 5.81
CA MET A 33 -6.63 -3.76 6.57
C MET A 33 -6.99 -3.87 8.05
N SER A 34 -7.59 -2.84 8.65
CA SER A 34 -8.05 -2.90 10.05
C SER A 34 -9.09 -4.01 10.25
N ARG A 35 -9.95 -4.24 9.25
CA ARG A 35 -10.99 -5.27 9.29
C ARG A 35 -10.46 -6.67 9.01
N LEU A 36 -9.53 -6.82 8.07
CA LEU A 36 -9.10 -8.13 7.55
C LEU A 36 -7.76 -8.62 8.10
N HIS A 37 -6.87 -7.74 8.51
CA HIS A 37 -5.55 -8.07 9.04
C HIS A 37 -5.06 -7.05 10.08
N PRO A 38 -5.74 -6.95 11.25
CA PRO A 38 -5.46 -5.92 12.26
C PRO A 38 -4.04 -5.99 12.87
N ASN A 39 -3.38 -7.15 12.77
CA ASN A 39 -2.01 -7.34 13.27
C ASN A 39 -0.92 -7.00 12.24
N SER A 40 -1.30 -6.49 11.06
CA SER A 40 -0.36 -6.11 10.02
C SER A 40 0.38 -4.81 10.37
N LYS A 41 1.64 -4.73 9.98
CA LYS A 41 2.47 -3.52 10.02
C LYS A 41 2.40 -2.83 8.67
N PHE A 42 2.31 -1.50 8.73
CA PHE A 42 2.08 -0.67 7.56
C PHE A 42 3.31 0.14 7.19
N LEU A 43 3.56 0.26 5.89
CA LEU A 43 4.55 1.15 5.29
C LEU A 43 3.83 2.13 4.37
N ILE A 44 4.00 3.42 4.62
CA ILE A 44 3.45 4.44 3.73
C ILE A 44 4.34 4.55 2.48
N SER A 45 3.72 4.49 1.29
CA SER A 45 4.41 4.77 0.04
C SER A 45 4.21 6.24 -0.30
N ILE A 46 5.28 7.03 -0.41
CA ILE A 46 5.22 8.47 -0.71
C ILE A 46 5.38 8.67 -2.23
N LYS A 47 4.65 9.63 -2.81
CA LYS A 47 4.81 10.00 -4.23
C LYS A 47 6.25 10.47 -4.49
N PRO A 48 6.99 9.86 -5.42
CA PRO A 48 8.32 10.32 -5.80
C PRO A 48 8.24 11.65 -6.59
N PRO A 49 9.31 12.47 -6.58
CA PRO A 49 9.32 13.74 -7.30
C PRO A 49 9.19 13.54 -8.81
N GLU A 50 8.36 14.38 -9.45
CA GLU A 50 8.02 14.26 -10.88
C GLU A 50 9.24 14.38 -11.81
N ASN A 51 10.24 15.18 -11.43
CA ASN A 51 11.42 15.43 -12.26
C ASN A 51 12.63 14.53 -11.94
N GLY A 52 12.40 13.33 -11.38
CA GLY A 52 13.47 12.41 -11.00
C GLY A 52 14.23 11.72 -12.14
N GLY A 53 13.95 12.05 -13.40
CA GLY A 53 14.60 11.42 -14.57
C GLY A 53 14.19 9.95 -14.82
N ALA A 54 13.16 9.47 -14.14
CA ALA A 54 12.66 8.10 -14.31
C ALA A 54 12.03 7.92 -15.70
N ARG A 55 12.37 6.81 -16.37
CA ARG A 55 11.81 6.46 -17.68
C ARG A 55 10.28 6.22 -17.63
N CYS A 56 9.77 5.74 -16.50
CA CYS A 56 8.35 5.56 -16.24
C CYS A 56 8.00 6.25 -14.91
N GLN A 57 7.18 7.29 -14.97
CA GLN A 57 6.70 7.99 -13.79
C GLN A 57 5.47 7.25 -13.25
N LEU A 58 5.64 6.56 -12.13
CA LEU A 58 4.55 5.84 -11.45
C LEU A 58 3.85 6.70 -10.39
N GLY A 59 4.40 7.90 -10.11
CA GLY A 59 3.88 8.82 -9.10
C GLY A 59 2.49 9.38 -9.41
N ASP A 60 2.04 9.33 -10.66
CA ASP A 60 0.68 9.76 -11.04
C ASP A 60 -0.39 8.76 -10.59
N LYS A 61 0.00 7.49 -10.39
CA LYS A 61 -0.90 6.40 -10.05
C LYS A 61 -0.73 5.92 -8.61
N TYR A 62 0.46 6.06 -8.04
CA TYR A 62 0.83 5.46 -6.77
C TYR A 62 1.61 6.42 -5.89
N GLY A 63 1.35 6.31 -4.58
CA GLY A 63 2.05 7.08 -3.56
C GLY A 63 1.22 8.24 -3.01
N ALA A 64 1.27 8.40 -1.69
CA ALA A 64 0.59 9.46 -0.98
C ALA A 64 1.26 10.80 -1.26
N LEU A 65 0.44 11.83 -1.45
CA LEU A 65 0.92 13.21 -1.40
C LEU A 65 1.31 13.55 0.05
N PRO A 66 2.26 14.46 0.24
CA PRO A 66 2.68 14.89 1.58
C PRO A 66 1.62 15.72 2.33
N ASP A 67 0.59 16.20 1.63
CA ASP A 67 -0.50 17.03 2.14
C ASP A 67 -1.77 16.22 2.47
#